data_AF-A0AA36NJM0-F1
#
_entry.id   AF-A0AA36NJM0-F1
#
_cell.length_a   1.000
_cell.length_b   1.000
_cell.length_c   1.000
_cell.angle_alpha   90.00
_cell.angle_beta   90.00
_cell.angle_gamma   90.00
#
_symmetry.space_group_name_H-M   'P 1'
#
loop_
_entity.id
_entity.type
_entity.pdbx_description
1 polymer ?
#
loop_
_entity_poly.entity_id
_entity_poly.type
_entity_poly.pdbx_seq_one_letter_code
_entity_poly.pdbx_strand_id
1 'polypeptide(L)'
;MSLLLKPSEYGGLKGTAVAGRVVIMLEQEVKSKAASAAAATPSKGKGKKSSKASSQPPSSTKLEMHIAGADSVNEVVYVEAWGEQATQLGLRCKVGDLIALTGATVISTAQMYSTSRLPYHLRVKGIVGTQVLVQKLESLPWSGVPAHHPLVPLQSLARVKDRQQICVAAQVDDNPGAIERDTVQGRVLVCNAIVQQNGVRVRCAFWREHAEKLATCQAGTCILLYQVLVETKKEGSWEIGSWRGTQILECPEELAKNIGERIMEPGDCRMLTLIPTRNWKECEAVQSTLSALVGTIVPGQLRKVDTVFLVSGLQIMGLSSAHPDAAEEKRVALRAVFADSDCQCSMVLYHDHVELALQEQGYSLPNPCKDTAELRSEVRNAFRSALWTCKVTFRENDYQQILELECRHLTPFLPFNKDCPDLTPHMLELPRCSLGGGCPVAALRDLRVDTDLGSLTIQEIDAPSVRALVMFNEVQLPDDESLQQDPQSASAMRVKRSVDCCLSVPDAETLLPFRSKIRAAGPASAVNWILRARPGEVHQVVIMQADAENEWSVLWHVEVHEKAVLAVNAYYSHIISKQTAAAALSYASEWTPGKRVRTLRDSMPTPFKTSSAWQDQC
;
A
#
# COMPACT_ATOMS: atom_id res chain seq x y z
N MET A 1 -15.07 -9.01 -59.32
CA MET A 1 -15.25 -8.40 -57.99
C MET A 1 -14.52 -9.26 -56.97
N SER A 2 -13.76 -8.66 -56.06
CA SER A 2 -13.14 -9.42 -54.96
C SER A 2 -14.19 -9.87 -53.96
N LEU A 3 -14.04 -11.07 -53.40
CA LEU A 3 -14.88 -11.52 -52.29
C LEU A 3 -14.56 -10.68 -51.05
N LEU A 4 -15.57 -10.03 -50.47
CA LEU A 4 -15.43 -9.22 -49.26
C LEU A 4 -15.47 -10.12 -48.03
N LEU A 5 -14.46 -10.01 -47.18
CA LEU A 5 -14.33 -10.79 -45.96
C LEU A 5 -14.24 -9.86 -44.75
N LYS A 6 -14.77 -10.32 -43.61
CA LYS A 6 -14.53 -9.65 -42.34
C LYS A 6 -13.04 -9.76 -41.98
N PRO A 7 -12.54 -8.87 -41.10
CA PRO A 7 -11.21 -8.98 -40.55
C PRO A 7 -10.89 -10.38 -40.01
N SER A 8 -11.74 -11.00 -39.19
CA SER A 8 -11.42 -12.35 -38.66
C SER A 8 -11.36 -13.47 -39.72
N GLU A 9 -12.01 -13.28 -40.87
CA GLU A 9 -12.12 -14.24 -41.96
C GLU A 9 -11.00 -14.08 -43.00
N TYR A 10 -10.29 -12.96 -42.99
CA TYR A 10 -9.33 -12.61 -44.03
C TYR A 10 -7.96 -13.29 -43.83
N GLY A 11 -7.66 -14.25 -44.70
CA GLY A 11 -6.38 -14.98 -44.72
C GLY A 11 -5.34 -14.52 -45.76
N GLY A 12 -5.60 -13.42 -46.49
CA GLY A 12 -4.70 -12.96 -47.56
C GLY A 12 -4.80 -13.73 -48.88
N LEU A 13 -5.92 -14.42 -49.12
CA LEU A 13 -6.14 -15.18 -50.34
C LEU A 13 -6.27 -14.26 -51.56
N LYS A 14 -5.71 -14.68 -52.70
CA LYS A 14 -5.85 -13.93 -53.97
C LYS A 14 -7.34 -13.80 -54.34
N GLY A 15 -7.74 -12.61 -54.79
CA GLY A 15 -9.12 -12.31 -55.17
C GLY A 15 -10.07 -12.04 -54.00
N THR A 16 -9.55 -11.92 -52.77
CA THR A 16 -10.32 -11.51 -51.58
C THR A 16 -9.90 -10.11 -51.12
N ALA A 17 -10.79 -9.43 -50.40
CA ALA A 17 -10.54 -8.13 -49.79
C ALA A 17 -10.97 -8.16 -48.32
N VAL A 18 -10.19 -7.54 -47.44
CA VAL A 18 -10.69 -7.24 -46.09
C VAL A 18 -11.57 -6.01 -46.18
N ALA A 19 -12.78 -6.08 -45.62
CA ALA A 19 -13.71 -4.96 -45.66
C ALA A 19 -14.22 -4.59 -44.27
N GLY A 20 -14.58 -3.32 -44.09
CA GLY A 20 -15.02 -2.78 -42.82
C GLY A 20 -15.05 -1.26 -42.81
N ARG A 21 -15.35 -0.69 -41.65
CA ARG A 21 -15.27 0.76 -41.43
C ARG A 21 -13.90 1.16 -40.93
N VAL A 22 -13.35 2.25 -41.45
CA VAL A 22 -12.16 2.89 -40.88
C VAL A 22 -12.54 3.56 -39.56
N VAL A 23 -12.05 3.05 -38.42
CA VAL A 23 -12.43 3.55 -37.08
C VAL A 23 -11.31 4.30 -36.36
N ILE A 24 -10.05 4.08 -36.75
CA ILE A 24 -8.89 4.83 -36.30
C ILE A 24 -8.02 5.11 -37.53
N MET A 25 -7.50 6.33 -37.63
CA MET A 25 -6.49 6.70 -38.60
C MET A 25 -5.54 7.70 -37.94
N LEU A 26 -4.24 7.42 -38.00
CA LEU A 26 -3.22 8.22 -37.34
C LEU A 26 -1.97 8.33 -38.20
N GLU A 27 -1.54 9.56 -38.45
CA GLU A 27 -0.26 9.87 -39.08
C GLU A 27 0.79 10.17 -38.01
N GLN A 28 1.97 9.59 -38.18
CA GLN A 28 3.11 9.77 -37.27
C GLN A 28 4.38 10.05 -38.06
N GLU A 29 5.19 11.00 -37.57
CA GLU A 29 6.57 11.15 -38.03
C GLU A 29 7.51 10.27 -37.20
N VAL A 30 8.16 9.31 -37.84
CA VAL A 30 9.11 8.42 -37.17
C VAL A 30 10.54 8.87 -37.46
N LYS A 31 11.23 9.34 -36.41
CA LYS A 31 12.67 9.66 -36.49
C LYS A 31 13.49 8.36 -36.53
N SER A 32 14.41 8.25 -37.49
CA SER A 32 15.28 7.07 -37.64
C SER A 32 16.15 6.85 -36.39
N LYS A 33 16.16 5.62 -35.85
CA LYS A 33 17.01 5.25 -34.70
C LYS A 33 18.50 5.18 -35.12
N ALA A 34 19.21 6.27 -34.93
CA ALA A 34 20.67 6.28 -34.82
C ALA A 34 21.09 7.20 -33.66
N ALA A 35 20.73 6.81 -32.42
CA ALA A 35 21.34 7.23 -31.15
C ALA A 35 20.40 6.89 -29.97
N SER A 36 20.29 5.61 -29.60
CA SER A 36 19.75 5.24 -28.28
C SER A 36 20.27 3.88 -27.78
N ALA A 37 21.47 3.52 -28.21
CA ALA A 37 22.21 2.35 -27.73
C ALA A 37 23.55 2.83 -27.17
N ALA A 38 23.50 3.58 -26.08
CA ALA A 38 24.67 3.96 -25.28
C ALA A 38 24.25 4.22 -23.83
N ALA A 39 23.70 3.18 -23.19
CA ALA A 39 23.65 3.06 -21.73
C ALA A 39 23.61 1.57 -21.37
N ALA A 40 24.51 0.80 -21.97
CA ALA A 40 24.94 -0.50 -21.47
C ALA A 40 26.46 -0.40 -21.27
N THR A 41 26.89 -0.84 -20.11
CA THR A 41 28.21 -0.77 -19.46
C THR A 41 29.39 -1.10 -20.40
N PRO A 42 30.57 -0.46 -20.25
CA PRO A 42 31.67 -0.54 -21.21
C PRO A 42 32.45 -1.85 -21.11
N SER A 43 32.56 -2.59 -22.22
CA SER A 43 33.58 -3.62 -22.39
C SER A 43 34.75 -3.08 -23.24
N LYS A 44 35.97 -3.36 -22.78
CA LYS A 44 37.24 -2.90 -23.36
C LYS A 44 37.43 -3.40 -24.80
N GLY A 45 37.79 -2.50 -25.71
CA GLY A 45 38.29 -2.86 -27.04
C GLY A 45 38.88 -1.66 -27.79
N LYS A 46 40.21 -1.63 -27.95
CA LYS A 46 40.94 -0.64 -28.76
C LYS A 46 40.60 -0.80 -30.24
N GLY A 47 40.25 0.30 -30.92
CA GLY A 47 40.14 0.33 -32.38
C GLY A 47 39.81 1.71 -32.92
N LYS A 48 40.85 2.47 -33.27
CA LYS A 48 40.78 3.81 -33.87
C LYS A 48 40.51 3.68 -35.37
N LYS A 49 39.42 4.26 -35.92
CA LYS A 49 39.35 4.68 -37.34
C LYS A 49 38.20 5.67 -37.64
N SER A 50 38.64 6.87 -38.06
CA SER A 50 38.05 7.83 -39.00
C SER A 50 36.58 8.22 -38.90
N SER A 51 36.39 9.50 -38.55
CA SER A 51 35.26 10.36 -38.83
C SER A 51 34.77 10.31 -40.28
N LYS A 52 33.48 10.05 -40.48
CA LYS A 52 32.73 10.42 -41.68
C LYS A 52 31.44 11.10 -41.20
N ALA A 53 31.28 12.38 -41.53
CA ALA A 53 30.05 13.12 -41.27
C ALA A 53 28.89 12.37 -41.95
N SER A 54 27.97 11.84 -41.15
CA SER A 54 26.74 11.22 -41.62
C SER A 54 25.63 12.24 -41.44
N SER A 55 25.14 12.78 -42.55
CA SER A 55 23.84 13.44 -42.61
C SER A 55 22.79 12.57 -41.91
N GLN A 56 21.96 13.19 -41.07
CA GLN A 56 20.78 12.52 -40.50
C GLN A 56 19.89 12.00 -41.63
N PRO A 57 19.41 10.74 -41.59
CA PRO A 57 18.40 10.27 -42.52
C PRO A 57 17.09 11.06 -42.31
N PRO A 58 16.29 11.28 -43.37
CA PRO A 58 14.99 11.94 -43.24
C PRO A 58 14.06 11.11 -42.35
N SER A 59 13.22 11.79 -41.56
CA SER A 59 12.08 11.18 -40.88
C SER A 59 11.19 10.48 -41.91
N SER A 60 10.65 9.30 -41.57
CA SER A 60 9.68 8.61 -42.42
C SER A 60 8.28 8.75 -41.85
N THR A 61 7.33 9.16 -42.69
CA THR A 61 5.90 9.20 -42.33
C THR A 61 5.36 7.79 -42.23
N LYS A 62 4.60 7.51 -41.17
CA LYS A 62 3.85 6.28 -40.95
C LYS A 62 2.38 6.62 -40.83
N LEU A 63 1.53 5.87 -41.53
CA LEU A 63 0.09 5.88 -41.34
C LEU A 63 -0.34 4.57 -40.68
N GLU A 64 -1.04 4.68 -39.56
CA GLU A 64 -1.70 3.58 -38.85
C GLU A 64 -3.21 3.69 -39.05
N MET A 65 -3.86 2.58 -39.37
CA MET A 65 -5.30 2.54 -39.62
C MET A 65 -5.92 1.27 -39.02
N HIS A 66 -7.10 1.39 -38.42
CA HIS A 66 -7.89 0.25 -37.96
C HIS A 66 -9.15 0.11 -38.80
N ILE A 67 -9.39 -1.10 -39.32
CA ILE A 67 -10.61 -1.46 -40.05
C ILE A 67 -11.44 -2.39 -39.16
N ALA A 68 -12.66 -1.99 -38.82
CA ALA A 68 -13.59 -2.76 -38.00
C ALA A 68 -14.68 -3.42 -38.87
N GLY A 69 -14.85 -4.73 -38.72
CA GLY A 69 -15.90 -5.52 -39.36
C GLY A 69 -17.15 -5.71 -38.48
N ALA A 70 -16.98 -5.68 -37.15
CA ALA A 70 -18.06 -5.78 -36.17
C ALA A 70 -17.66 -5.13 -34.83
N ASP A 71 -18.60 -5.07 -33.88
CA ASP A 71 -18.39 -4.50 -32.54
C ASP A 71 -17.62 -5.46 -31.61
N SER A 72 -16.42 -5.85 -32.02
CA SER A 72 -15.52 -6.68 -31.24
C SER A 72 -14.07 -6.41 -31.64
N VAL A 73 -13.16 -6.39 -30.67
CA VAL A 73 -11.72 -6.22 -30.93
C VAL A 73 -11.10 -7.37 -31.74
N ASN A 74 -11.78 -8.52 -31.79
CA ASN A 74 -11.42 -9.66 -32.64
C ASN A 74 -11.85 -9.47 -34.10
N GLU A 75 -12.63 -8.43 -34.38
CA GLU A 75 -13.10 -8.04 -35.71
C GLU A 75 -12.47 -6.71 -36.14
N VAL A 76 -11.33 -6.35 -35.57
CA VAL A 76 -10.56 -5.16 -35.95
C VAL A 76 -9.19 -5.60 -36.44
N VAL A 77 -8.83 -5.21 -37.66
CA VAL A 77 -7.47 -5.40 -38.19
C VAL A 77 -6.68 -4.10 -38.16
N TYR A 78 -5.43 -4.20 -37.70
CA TYR A 78 -4.45 -3.12 -37.80
C TYR A 78 -3.81 -3.12 -39.20
N VAL A 79 -3.72 -1.95 -39.79
CA VAL A 79 -3.10 -1.70 -41.10
C VAL A 79 -2.02 -0.63 -40.91
N GLU A 80 -0.83 -0.87 -41.47
CA GLU A 80 0.23 0.13 -41.52
C GLU A 80 0.76 0.37 -42.93
N ALA A 81 1.09 1.62 -43.19
CA ALA A 81 1.72 2.10 -44.40
C ALA A 81 2.86 3.08 -44.05
N TRP A 82 3.88 3.15 -44.91
CA TRP A 82 5.10 3.94 -44.66
C TRP A 82 5.47 4.76 -45.90
N GLY A 83 6.07 5.93 -45.67
CA GLY A 83 6.54 6.84 -46.72
C GLY A 83 5.42 7.20 -47.69
N GLU A 84 5.69 7.13 -48.99
CA GLU A 84 4.72 7.46 -50.04
C GLU A 84 3.42 6.66 -49.93
N GLN A 85 3.49 5.39 -49.52
CA GLN A 85 2.29 4.57 -49.38
C GLN A 85 1.39 5.02 -48.22
N ALA A 86 1.97 5.65 -47.18
CA ALA A 86 1.20 6.27 -46.11
C ALA A 86 0.38 7.44 -46.65
N THR A 87 1.04 8.36 -47.38
CA THR A 87 0.41 9.51 -48.01
C THR A 87 -0.70 9.09 -48.97
N GLN A 88 -0.43 8.14 -49.86
CA GLN A 88 -1.42 7.67 -50.84
C GLN A 88 -2.62 6.98 -50.18
N LEU A 89 -2.40 6.23 -49.10
CA LEU A 89 -3.50 5.60 -48.36
C LEU A 89 -4.39 6.65 -47.66
N GLY A 90 -3.79 7.68 -47.05
CA GLY A 90 -4.51 8.78 -46.39
C GLY A 90 -5.36 9.62 -47.36
N LEU A 91 -4.92 9.77 -48.62
CA LEU A 91 -5.71 10.45 -49.65
C LEU A 91 -6.95 9.65 -50.12
N ARG A 92 -6.97 8.33 -49.91
CA ARG A 92 -8.00 7.43 -50.48
C ARG A 92 -9.13 7.12 -49.51
N CYS A 93 -8.90 7.25 -48.22
CA CYS A 93 -9.90 6.94 -47.20
C CYS A 93 -9.69 7.78 -45.94
N LYS A 94 -10.76 7.98 -45.18
CA LYS A 94 -10.75 8.68 -43.90
C LYS A 94 -11.55 7.90 -42.86
N VAL A 95 -11.41 8.27 -41.59
CA VAL A 95 -12.26 7.74 -40.50
C VAL A 95 -13.73 7.90 -40.87
N GLY A 96 -14.50 6.82 -40.67
CA GLY A 96 -15.92 6.72 -41.02
C GLY A 96 -16.20 6.07 -42.38
N ASP A 97 -15.25 6.06 -43.33
CA ASP A 97 -15.44 5.43 -44.64
C ASP A 97 -15.60 3.90 -44.49
N LEU A 98 -16.53 3.31 -45.25
CA LEU A 98 -16.57 1.88 -45.50
C LEU A 98 -15.62 1.57 -46.67
N ILE A 99 -14.68 0.65 -46.46
CA ILE A 99 -13.68 0.31 -47.47
C ILE A 99 -13.53 -1.18 -47.68
N ALA A 100 -13.08 -1.57 -48.86
CA ALA A 100 -12.47 -2.85 -49.17
C ALA A 100 -10.97 -2.64 -49.51
N LEU A 101 -10.10 -3.36 -48.80
CA LEU A 101 -8.65 -3.32 -48.99
C LEU A 101 -8.18 -4.65 -49.60
N THR A 102 -7.63 -4.59 -50.81
CA THR A 102 -7.11 -5.75 -51.56
C THR A 102 -5.60 -5.60 -51.77
N GLY A 103 -4.83 -6.69 -51.71
CA GLY A 103 -3.42 -6.72 -52.11
C GLY A 103 -2.42 -6.25 -51.03
N ALA A 104 -2.90 -5.88 -49.84
CA ALA A 104 -2.03 -5.63 -48.70
C ALA A 104 -1.33 -6.92 -48.24
N THR A 105 -0.07 -6.80 -47.80
CA THR A 105 0.71 -7.95 -47.31
C THR A 105 0.23 -8.35 -45.92
N VAL A 106 -0.13 -9.61 -45.73
CA VAL A 106 -0.43 -10.19 -44.41
C VAL A 106 0.87 -10.47 -43.67
N ILE A 107 0.99 -9.95 -42.46
CA ILE A 107 2.07 -10.26 -41.53
C ILE A 107 1.48 -11.14 -40.43
N SER A 108 1.94 -12.39 -40.33
CA SER A 108 1.42 -13.44 -39.44
C SER A 108 1.84 -13.26 -37.97
N THR A 109 1.87 -12.02 -37.50
CA THR A 109 2.10 -11.69 -36.09
C THR A 109 1.15 -10.58 -35.68
N ALA A 110 0.56 -10.71 -34.49
CA ALA A 110 -0.24 -9.65 -33.89
C ALA A 110 0.60 -8.38 -33.72
N GLN A 111 -0.04 -7.21 -33.87
CA GLN A 111 0.65 -5.95 -33.64
C GLN A 111 0.75 -5.67 -32.13
N MET A 112 1.98 -5.51 -31.63
CA MET A 112 2.26 -5.40 -30.19
C MET A 112 1.67 -4.13 -29.56
N TYR A 113 1.64 -3.03 -30.31
CA TYR A 113 1.13 -1.73 -29.87
C TYR A 113 -0.12 -1.39 -30.67
N SER A 114 -1.15 -2.23 -30.57
CA SER A 114 -2.48 -1.98 -31.15
C SER A 114 -3.61 -2.50 -30.23
N THR A 115 -4.79 -1.89 -30.38
CA THR A 115 -6.05 -2.39 -29.81
C THR A 115 -6.64 -3.58 -30.58
N SER A 116 -6.15 -3.87 -31.79
CA SER A 116 -6.51 -5.07 -32.54
C SER A 116 -6.07 -6.34 -31.79
N ARG A 117 -6.91 -7.38 -31.81
CA ARG A 117 -6.61 -8.69 -31.20
C ARG A 117 -6.43 -9.82 -32.21
N LEU A 118 -6.42 -9.49 -33.50
CA LEU A 118 -6.16 -10.48 -34.53
C LEU A 118 -4.71 -10.97 -34.46
N PRO A 119 -4.44 -12.26 -34.73
CA PRO A 119 -3.10 -12.84 -34.70
C PRO A 119 -2.21 -12.39 -35.86
N TYR A 120 -2.69 -11.44 -36.67
CA TYR A 120 -2.01 -10.92 -37.85
C TYR A 120 -2.31 -9.42 -38.02
N HIS A 121 -1.53 -8.76 -38.86
CA HIS A 121 -1.83 -7.39 -39.31
C HIS A 121 -1.48 -7.19 -40.78
N LEU A 122 -1.89 -6.06 -41.35
CA LEU A 122 -1.67 -5.76 -42.76
C LEU A 122 -0.61 -4.67 -42.94
N ARG A 123 0.30 -4.89 -43.89
CA ARG A 123 1.27 -3.89 -44.32
C ARG A 123 1.07 -3.54 -45.78
N VAL A 124 0.96 -2.25 -46.07
CA VAL A 124 0.88 -1.71 -47.42
C VAL A 124 2.29 -1.50 -47.96
N LYS A 125 2.78 -2.48 -48.74
CA LYS A 125 4.10 -2.44 -49.39
C LYS A 125 4.04 -2.09 -50.88
N GLY A 126 2.95 -2.48 -51.56
CA GLY A 126 2.76 -2.24 -52.98
C GLY A 126 2.20 -0.85 -53.26
N ILE A 127 2.33 -0.39 -54.50
CA ILE A 127 1.82 0.90 -54.95
C ILE A 127 0.29 0.95 -54.78
N VAL A 128 -0.19 1.84 -53.92
CA VAL A 128 -1.62 2.11 -53.73
C VAL A 128 -2.24 2.60 -55.05
N GLY A 129 -3.35 1.98 -55.45
CA GLY A 129 -4.05 2.22 -56.72
C GLY A 129 -3.73 1.22 -57.83
N THR A 130 -2.60 0.50 -57.74
CA THR A 130 -2.20 -0.49 -58.75
C THR A 130 -2.06 -1.89 -58.16
N GLN A 131 -1.24 -2.02 -57.10
CA GLN A 131 -0.96 -3.30 -56.44
C GLN A 131 -1.80 -3.48 -55.17
N VAL A 132 -2.01 -2.39 -54.44
CA VAL A 132 -2.90 -2.34 -53.29
C VAL A 132 -4.11 -1.49 -53.67
N LEU A 133 -5.30 -2.08 -53.64
CA LEU A 133 -6.53 -1.38 -54.01
C LEU A 133 -7.32 -1.04 -52.75
N VAL A 134 -7.74 0.22 -52.65
CA VAL A 134 -8.64 0.73 -51.62
C VAL A 134 -9.90 1.19 -52.33
N GLN A 135 -11.00 0.48 -52.14
CA GLN A 135 -12.29 0.81 -52.74
C GLN A 135 -13.24 1.30 -51.65
N LYS A 136 -13.82 2.49 -51.81
CA LYS A 136 -14.92 2.94 -50.95
C LYS A 136 -16.19 2.17 -51.29
N LEU A 137 -16.94 1.82 -50.26
CA LEU A 137 -18.17 1.05 -50.36
C LEU A 137 -19.34 1.89 -49.85
N GLU A 138 -20.53 1.65 -50.41
CA GLU A 138 -21.77 2.24 -49.90
C GLU A 138 -22.34 1.40 -48.74
N SER A 139 -22.18 0.08 -48.82
CA SER A 139 -22.64 -0.87 -47.81
C SER A 139 -21.75 -2.11 -47.74
N LEU A 140 -21.85 -2.84 -46.63
CA LEU A 140 -21.22 -4.14 -46.43
C LEU A 140 -22.27 -5.26 -46.46
N PRO A 141 -21.89 -6.50 -46.83
CA PRO A 141 -22.84 -7.61 -46.91
C PRO A 141 -23.26 -8.15 -45.53
N TRP A 142 -22.68 -7.63 -44.45
CA TRP A 142 -23.07 -7.93 -43.07
C TRP A 142 -23.45 -6.65 -42.31
N SER A 143 -24.33 -6.81 -41.32
CA SER A 143 -24.76 -5.76 -40.40
C SER A 143 -23.84 -5.64 -39.18
N GLY A 144 -24.05 -4.62 -38.35
CA GLY A 144 -23.36 -4.48 -37.05
C GLY A 144 -21.94 -3.91 -37.12
N VAL A 145 -21.62 -3.19 -38.20
CA VAL A 145 -20.33 -2.52 -38.36
C VAL A 145 -20.32 -1.24 -37.51
N PRO A 146 -19.47 -1.14 -36.48
CA PRO A 146 -19.57 -0.05 -35.51
C PRO A 146 -19.10 1.27 -36.13
N ALA A 147 -19.65 2.38 -35.64
CA ALA A 147 -19.20 3.73 -36.00
C ALA A 147 -17.85 4.07 -35.36
N HIS A 148 -17.56 3.46 -34.21
CA HIS A 148 -16.37 3.68 -33.40
C HIS A 148 -15.56 2.41 -33.26
N HIS A 149 -14.32 2.55 -32.79
CA HIS A 149 -13.57 1.38 -32.35
C HIS A 149 -14.28 0.75 -31.14
N PRO A 150 -14.35 -0.60 -31.04
CA PRO A 150 -14.90 -1.27 -29.85
C PRO A 150 -14.33 -0.71 -28.56
N LEU A 151 -15.22 -0.30 -27.65
CA LEU A 151 -14.91 0.40 -26.41
C LEU A 151 -14.87 -0.57 -25.23
N VAL A 152 -13.96 -0.32 -24.29
CA VAL A 152 -13.83 -1.06 -23.04
C VAL A 152 -14.49 -0.24 -21.93
N PRO A 153 -15.51 -0.77 -21.25
CA PRO A 153 -16.10 -0.11 -20.08
C PRO A 153 -15.09 0.03 -18.94
N LEU A 154 -15.09 1.15 -18.21
CA LEU A 154 -14.16 1.37 -17.09
C LEU A 154 -14.23 0.28 -16.02
N GLN A 155 -15.42 -0.24 -15.73
CA GLN A 155 -15.62 -1.37 -14.81
C GLN A 155 -14.89 -2.67 -15.21
N SER A 156 -14.53 -2.81 -16.49
CA SER A 156 -13.85 -4.00 -17.02
C SER A 156 -12.33 -3.92 -16.93
N LEU A 157 -11.75 -2.79 -16.50
CA LEU A 157 -10.30 -2.61 -16.41
C LEU A 157 -9.62 -3.65 -15.53
N ALA A 158 -10.31 -4.15 -14.50
CA ALA A 158 -9.81 -5.22 -13.64
C ALA A 158 -9.49 -6.53 -14.38
N ARG A 159 -10.04 -6.73 -15.58
CA ARG A 159 -9.82 -7.91 -16.43
C ARG A 159 -8.86 -7.63 -17.58
N VAL A 160 -8.43 -6.38 -17.75
CA VAL A 160 -7.50 -5.98 -18.80
C VAL A 160 -6.07 -6.21 -18.32
N LYS A 161 -5.22 -6.76 -19.19
CA LYS A 161 -3.82 -7.02 -18.84
C LYS A 161 -3.05 -5.70 -18.70
N ASP A 162 -2.05 -5.71 -17.82
CA ASP A 162 -1.11 -4.59 -17.73
C ASP A 162 -0.47 -4.31 -19.10
N ARG A 163 -0.29 -3.03 -19.41
CA ARG A 163 0.21 -2.50 -20.68
C ARG A 163 -0.60 -2.89 -21.91
N GLN A 164 -1.85 -3.31 -21.74
CA GLN A 164 -2.74 -3.56 -22.86
C GLN A 164 -3.36 -2.25 -23.35
N GLN A 165 -3.34 -2.01 -24.67
CA GLN A 165 -4.03 -0.87 -25.26
C GLN A 165 -5.53 -1.12 -25.39
N ILE A 166 -6.33 -0.10 -25.09
CA ILE A 166 -7.79 -0.11 -25.17
C ILE A 166 -8.33 1.20 -25.75
N CYS A 167 -9.63 1.21 -26.08
CA CYS A 167 -10.39 2.43 -26.36
C CYS A 167 -11.47 2.60 -25.29
N VAL A 168 -11.70 3.82 -24.81
CA VAL A 168 -12.63 4.12 -23.72
C VAL A 168 -13.48 5.33 -24.09
N ALA A 169 -14.74 5.34 -23.64
CA ALA A 169 -15.57 6.53 -23.62
C ALA A 169 -15.96 6.83 -22.17
N ALA A 170 -15.74 8.06 -21.72
CA ALA A 170 -15.99 8.46 -20.34
C ALA A 170 -16.25 9.98 -20.25
N GLN A 171 -16.87 10.43 -19.17
CA GLN A 171 -16.97 11.85 -18.84
C GLN A 171 -15.74 12.28 -18.06
N VAL A 172 -15.18 13.46 -18.33
CA VAL A 172 -14.19 14.10 -17.48
C VAL A 172 -14.87 14.55 -16.19
N ASP A 173 -14.43 14.02 -15.07
CA ASP A 173 -14.98 14.33 -13.74
C ASP A 173 -14.17 15.46 -13.08
N ASP A 174 -12.85 15.33 -13.05
CA ASP A 174 -11.93 16.36 -12.56
C ASP A 174 -10.77 16.53 -13.55
N ASN A 175 -10.34 17.77 -13.78
CA ASN A 175 -9.20 18.06 -14.63
C ASN A 175 -8.41 19.25 -14.10
N PRO A 176 -7.29 19.01 -13.41
CA PRO A 176 -6.46 20.07 -12.85
C PRO A 176 -5.61 20.83 -13.89
N GLY A 177 -5.67 20.42 -15.16
CA GLY A 177 -4.86 20.97 -16.25
C GLY A 177 -3.44 20.39 -16.30
N ALA A 178 -2.63 20.95 -17.20
CA ALA A 178 -1.26 20.52 -17.42
C ALA A 178 -0.28 21.22 -16.47
N ILE A 179 0.60 20.44 -15.84
CA ILE A 179 1.68 20.91 -14.97
C ILE A 179 3.04 20.49 -15.53
N GLU A 180 4.05 21.36 -15.42
CA GLU A 180 5.43 20.96 -15.73
C GLU A 180 6.01 20.10 -14.60
N ARG A 181 6.71 19.02 -14.97
CA ARG A 181 7.48 18.20 -14.05
C ARG A 181 8.89 17.98 -14.55
N ASP A 182 9.86 18.07 -13.65
CA ASP A 182 11.23 17.68 -13.92
C ASP A 182 11.33 16.15 -13.99
N THR A 183 11.86 15.64 -15.09
CA THR A 183 12.16 14.22 -15.27
C THR A 183 13.63 14.03 -15.60
N VAL A 184 14.12 12.79 -15.54
CA VAL A 184 15.47 12.42 -16.02
C VAL A 184 15.71 12.76 -17.50
N GLN A 185 14.66 13.04 -18.27
CA GLN A 185 14.73 13.44 -19.68
C GLN A 185 14.47 14.95 -19.89
N GLY A 186 14.46 15.74 -18.82
CA GLY A 186 14.14 17.16 -18.83
C GLY A 186 12.72 17.48 -18.35
N ARG A 187 12.33 18.75 -18.47
CA ARG A 187 10.98 19.20 -18.13
C ARG A 187 9.96 18.67 -19.12
N VAL A 188 8.88 18.10 -18.60
CA VAL A 188 7.79 17.51 -19.38
C VAL A 188 6.46 17.92 -18.78
N LEU A 189 5.50 18.27 -19.64
CA LEU A 189 4.12 18.52 -19.23
C LEU A 189 3.39 17.22 -18.87
N VAL A 190 2.62 17.25 -17.79
CA VAL A 190 1.84 16.14 -17.27
C VAL A 190 0.43 16.63 -16.95
N CYS A 191 -0.59 15.90 -17.37
CA CYS A 191 -1.98 16.15 -17.01
C CYS A 191 -2.53 14.89 -16.32
N ASN A 192 -3.07 15.06 -15.11
CA ASN A 192 -3.66 13.97 -14.32
C ASN A 192 -5.16 14.24 -14.15
N ALA A 193 -5.95 13.94 -15.18
CA ALA A 193 -7.40 14.09 -15.11
C ALA A 193 -8.06 12.83 -14.50
N ILE A 194 -9.26 12.97 -13.98
CA ILE A 194 -10.13 11.88 -13.55
C ILE A 194 -11.27 11.79 -14.55
N VAL A 195 -11.53 10.58 -15.05
CA VAL A 195 -12.66 10.27 -15.93
C VAL A 195 -13.60 9.28 -15.25
N GLN A 196 -14.87 9.32 -15.61
CA GLN A 196 -15.91 8.50 -15.00
C GLN A 196 -16.88 7.88 -16.01
N GLN A 197 -17.37 6.68 -15.65
CA GLN A 197 -18.37 5.93 -16.41
C GLN A 197 -19.07 4.93 -15.50
N ASN A 198 -20.41 4.91 -15.47
CA ASN A 198 -21.24 3.94 -14.73
C ASN A 198 -20.80 3.74 -13.27
N GLY A 199 -20.63 4.81 -12.50
CA GLY A 199 -20.22 4.72 -11.09
C GLY A 199 -18.77 4.28 -10.88
N VAL A 200 -17.92 4.31 -11.91
CA VAL A 200 -16.49 3.99 -11.82
C VAL A 200 -15.67 5.19 -12.23
N ARG A 201 -14.71 5.59 -11.38
CA ARG A 201 -13.78 6.70 -11.64
C ARG A 201 -12.37 6.16 -11.85
N VAL A 202 -11.63 6.75 -12.79
CA VAL A 202 -10.26 6.38 -13.14
C VAL A 202 -9.43 7.62 -13.44
N ARG A 203 -8.19 7.65 -12.98
CA ARG A 203 -7.21 8.66 -13.35
C ARG A 203 -6.57 8.32 -14.70
N CYS A 204 -6.42 9.37 -15.51
CA CYS A 204 -5.65 9.39 -16.72
C CYS A 204 -4.35 10.21 -16.48
N ALA A 205 -3.17 9.58 -16.57
CA ALA A 205 -1.89 10.28 -16.47
C ALA A 205 -1.22 10.40 -17.84
N PHE A 206 -1.41 11.56 -18.47
CA PHE A 206 -0.93 11.83 -19.82
C PHE A 206 0.29 12.75 -19.78
N TRP A 207 1.14 12.61 -20.79
CA TRP A 207 2.44 13.29 -20.85
C TRP A 207 2.60 14.04 -22.18
N ARG A 208 3.41 15.10 -22.19
CA ARG A 208 3.79 15.89 -23.38
C ARG A 208 2.55 16.43 -24.13
N GLU A 209 2.51 16.27 -25.46
CA GLU A 209 1.40 16.73 -26.31
C GLU A 209 0.03 16.15 -25.91
N HIS A 210 0.00 14.95 -25.32
CA HIS A 210 -1.26 14.37 -24.84
C HIS A 210 -1.72 15.00 -23.52
N ALA A 211 -0.78 15.49 -22.70
CA ALA A 211 -1.11 16.26 -21.51
C ALA A 211 -1.77 17.59 -21.89
N GLU A 212 -1.22 18.29 -22.89
CA GLU A 212 -1.78 19.54 -23.41
C GLU A 212 -3.22 19.34 -23.91
N LYS A 213 -3.44 18.31 -24.75
CA LYS A 213 -4.77 17.99 -25.29
C LYS A 213 -5.76 17.54 -24.21
N LEU A 214 -5.31 16.78 -23.21
CA LEU A 214 -6.19 16.37 -22.11
C LEU A 214 -6.55 17.58 -21.25
N ALA A 215 -5.62 18.50 -21.00
CA ALA A 215 -5.83 19.69 -20.19
C ALA A 215 -6.88 20.65 -20.79
N THR A 216 -7.14 20.61 -22.10
CA THR A 216 -8.23 21.42 -22.71
C THR A 216 -9.63 20.84 -22.50
N CYS A 217 -9.75 19.59 -22.03
CA CYS A 217 -11.04 18.94 -21.83
C CYS A 217 -11.65 19.37 -20.49
N GLN A 218 -12.75 20.14 -20.51
CA GLN A 218 -13.37 20.64 -19.28
C GLN A 218 -14.06 19.53 -18.48
N ALA A 219 -14.14 19.68 -17.16
CA ALA A 219 -14.98 18.83 -16.32
C ALA A 219 -16.44 18.86 -16.82
N GLY A 220 -17.10 17.71 -16.80
CA GLY A 220 -18.43 17.49 -17.38
C GLY A 220 -18.45 17.10 -18.86
N THR A 221 -17.33 17.26 -19.60
CA THR A 221 -17.28 16.88 -21.03
C THR A 221 -17.14 15.37 -21.22
N CYS A 222 -17.89 14.80 -22.17
CA CYS A 222 -17.70 13.40 -22.56
C CYS A 222 -16.62 13.31 -23.64
N ILE A 223 -15.64 12.43 -23.43
CA ILE A 223 -14.50 12.24 -24.34
C ILE A 223 -14.36 10.77 -24.77
N LEU A 224 -13.77 10.59 -25.94
CA LEU A 224 -13.29 9.33 -26.48
C LEU A 224 -11.76 9.29 -26.38
N LEU A 225 -11.26 8.23 -25.75
CA LEU A 225 -9.86 7.94 -25.58
C LEU A 225 -9.50 6.72 -26.42
N TYR A 226 -8.79 6.91 -27.53
CA TYR A 226 -8.37 5.83 -28.41
C TYR A 226 -6.92 5.42 -28.17
N GLN A 227 -6.68 4.11 -28.25
CA GLN A 227 -5.37 3.48 -28.03
C GLN A 227 -4.67 3.96 -26.75
N VAL A 228 -5.40 4.11 -25.66
CA VAL A 228 -4.82 4.40 -24.35
C VAL A 228 -4.27 3.12 -23.72
N LEU A 229 -3.25 3.27 -22.88
CA LEU A 229 -2.58 2.16 -22.22
C LEU A 229 -3.20 1.91 -20.85
N VAL A 230 -3.57 0.67 -20.54
CA VAL A 230 -3.87 0.30 -19.16
C VAL A 230 -2.57 0.06 -18.42
N GLU A 231 -2.40 0.73 -17.28
CA GLU A 231 -1.29 0.51 -16.36
C GLU A 231 -1.81 -0.03 -15.05
N THR A 232 -1.37 -1.23 -14.69
CA THR A 232 -1.64 -1.81 -13.37
C THR A 232 -0.50 -1.43 -12.43
N LYS A 233 -0.80 -0.72 -11.34
CA LYS A 233 0.21 -0.41 -10.32
C LYS A 233 0.34 -1.57 -9.32
N LYS A 234 1.44 -1.58 -8.56
CA LYS A 234 1.78 -2.65 -7.58
C LYS A 234 0.68 -2.96 -6.56
N GLU A 235 -0.27 -2.05 -6.35
CA GLU A 235 -1.35 -2.16 -5.36
C GLU A 235 -2.70 -2.58 -5.96
N GLY A 236 -2.71 -3.10 -7.20
CA GLY A 236 -3.95 -3.51 -7.87
C GLY A 236 -4.83 -2.32 -8.28
N SER A 237 -4.27 -1.12 -8.40
CA SER A 237 -4.94 0.04 -8.97
C SER A 237 -4.71 0.12 -10.48
N TRP A 238 -5.70 0.65 -11.20
CA TRP A 238 -5.66 0.80 -12.65
C TRP A 238 -5.62 2.25 -13.03
N GLU A 239 -4.64 2.60 -13.87
CA GLU A 239 -4.48 3.92 -14.46
C GLU A 239 -4.59 3.82 -15.99
N ILE A 240 -5.05 4.89 -16.61
CA ILE A 240 -5.04 5.04 -18.06
C ILE A 240 -3.88 5.96 -18.45
N GLY A 241 -2.87 5.42 -19.12
CA GLY A 241 -1.73 6.16 -19.65
C GLY A 241 -1.88 6.52 -21.13
N SER A 242 -1.19 7.58 -21.55
CA SER A 242 -1.02 7.91 -22.97
C SER A 242 0.20 7.22 -23.57
N TRP A 243 0.14 6.85 -24.85
CA TRP A 243 1.29 6.48 -25.67
C TRP A 243 1.27 7.28 -26.98
N ARG A 244 2.29 7.14 -27.83
CA ARG A 244 2.43 7.90 -29.10
C ARG A 244 1.22 7.80 -30.05
N GLY A 245 0.44 6.73 -29.96
CA GLY A 245 -0.76 6.51 -30.77
C GLY A 245 -2.07 6.94 -30.11
N THR A 246 -2.01 7.53 -28.92
CA THR A 246 -3.20 7.95 -28.19
C THR A 246 -3.88 9.13 -28.88
N GLN A 247 -5.19 9.02 -29.09
CA GLN A 247 -6.04 10.12 -29.58
C GLN A 247 -7.10 10.45 -28.53
N ILE A 248 -7.36 11.75 -28.36
CA ILE A 248 -8.42 12.29 -27.50
C ILE A 248 -9.39 13.01 -28.44
N LEU A 249 -10.65 12.58 -28.45
CA LEU A 249 -11.69 13.11 -29.31
C LEU A 249 -12.91 13.48 -28.46
N GLU A 250 -13.71 14.43 -28.94
CA GLU A 250 -15.02 14.67 -28.36
C GLU A 250 -15.95 13.48 -28.59
N CYS A 251 -16.77 13.17 -27.58
CA CYS A 251 -17.73 12.09 -27.67
C CYS A 251 -18.96 12.55 -28.50
N PRO A 252 -19.42 11.78 -29.50
CA PRO A 252 -20.64 12.11 -30.23
C PRO A 252 -21.85 12.22 -29.31
N GLU A 253 -22.80 13.09 -29.65
CA GLU A 253 -23.96 13.41 -28.79
C GLU A 253 -24.72 12.19 -28.28
N GLU A 254 -24.98 11.19 -29.14
CA GLU A 254 -25.69 9.97 -28.75
C GLU A 254 -24.91 9.16 -27.69
N LEU A 255 -23.59 9.06 -27.83
CA LEU A 255 -22.75 8.34 -26.89
C LEU A 255 -22.54 9.15 -25.60
N ALA A 256 -22.39 10.47 -25.72
CA ALA A 256 -22.31 11.38 -24.58
C ALA A 256 -23.58 11.33 -23.73
N LYS A 257 -24.77 11.30 -24.34
CA LYS A 257 -26.05 11.16 -23.64
C LYS A 257 -26.13 9.86 -22.85
N ASN A 258 -25.75 8.74 -23.47
CA ASN A 258 -25.73 7.43 -22.81
C ASN A 258 -24.76 7.36 -21.62
N ILE A 259 -23.63 8.07 -21.69
CA ILE A 259 -22.67 8.17 -20.59
C ILE A 259 -23.25 9.08 -19.50
N GLY A 260 -23.74 10.27 -19.88
CA GLY A 260 -24.31 11.31 -19.02
C GLY A 260 -25.50 10.85 -18.16
N GLU A 261 -26.41 10.05 -18.73
CA GLU A 261 -27.58 9.52 -18.01
C GLU A 261 -27.24 8.47 -16.95
N ARG A 262 -25.98 7.98 -16.93
CA ARG A 262 -25.51 6.92 -16.02
C ARG A 262 -24.39 7.40 -15.09
N ILE A 263 -24.27 8.71 -14.93
CA ILE A 263 -23.30 9.32 -14.04
C ILE A 263 -23.89 9.37 -12.65
N MET A 264 -23.18 8.77 -11.71
CA MET A 264 -23.51 8.80 -10.28
C MET A 264 -22.78 9.96 -9.63
N GLU A 265 -23.28 10.42 -8.48
CA GLU A 265 -22.57 11.45 -7.72
C GLU A 265 -21.19 10.95 -7.27
N PRO A 266 -20.19 11.83 -7.08
CA PRO A 266 -18.82 11.44 -6.75
C PRO A 266 -18.67 10.56 -5.50
N GLY A 267 -19.63 10.61 -4.57
CA GLY A 267 -19.69 9.79 -3.35
C GLY A 267 -20.14 8.34 -3.56
N ASP A 268 -20.88 8.06 -4.64
CA ASP A 268 -21.38 6.73 -5.00
C ASP A 268 -20.47 6.01 -6.02
N CYS A 269 -19.41 6.70 -6.47
CA CYS A 269 -18.49 6.18 -7.47
C CYS A 269 -17.32 5.41 -6.86
N ARG A 270 -17.05 4.20 -7.37
CA ARG A 270 -15.82 3.45 -7.08
C ARG A 270 -14.66 4.00 -7.88
N MET A 271 -13.70 4.65 -7.22
CA MET A 271 -12.45 5.07 -7.84
C MET A 271 -11.48 3.87 -7.95
N LEU A 272 -10.95 3.62 -9.16
CA LEU A 272 -10.01 2.53 -9.46
C LEU A 272 -8.54 2.95 -9.40
N THR A 273 -8.27 4.27 -9.37
CA THR A 273 -6.90 4.81 -9.44
C THR A 273 -6.45 5.54 -8.19
N LEU A 274 -7.40 5.90 -7.34
CA LEU A 274 -7.21 6.23 -5.95
C LEU A 274 -8.20 5.34 -5.21
N ILE A 275 -7.73 4.31 -4.51
CA ILE A 275 -8.46 3.96 -3.29
C ILE A 275 -8.45 5.29 -2.52
N PRO A 276 -9.60 5.91 -2.18
CA PRO A 276 -9.56 7.06 -1.29
C PRO A 276 -8.69 6.62 -0.12
N THR A 277 -7.58 7.30 0.13
CA THR A 277 -6.87 7.12 1.40
C THR A 277 -7.86 7.64 2.43
N ARG A 278 -8.74 6.74 2.89
CA ARG A 278 -9.65 6.96 4.01
C ARG A 278 -8.79 7.69 5.02
N ASN A 279 -9.18 8.92 5.39
CA ASN A 279 -8.41 9.68 6.35
C ASN A 279 -8.51 8.91 7.66
N TRP A 280 -7.57 8.00 7.88
CA TRP A 280 -7.64 7.07 8.99
C TRP A 280 -7.58 7.85 10.30
N LYS A 281 -6.94 9.03 10.34
CA LYS A 281 -6.92 9.92 11.50
C LYS A 281 -8.32 10.39 11.90
N GLU A 282 -9.15 10.80 10.96
CA GLU A 282 -10.51 11.34 11.22
C GLU A 282 -11.63 10.29 11.13
N CYS A 283 -11.31 9.10 10.62
CA CYS A 283 -12.25 8.00 10.46
C CYS A 283 -12.90 7.60 11.80
N GLU A 284 -14.22 7.42 11.82
CA GLU A 284 -14.89 6.80 12.97
C GLU A 284 -14.35 5.39 13.22
N ALA A 285 -14.18 5.02 14.48
CA ALA A 285 -13.64 3.73 14.86
C ALA A 285 -14.27 3.22 16.14
N VAL A 286 -14.43 1.90 16.22
CA VAL A 286 -14.94 1.21 17.41
C VAL A 286 -13.79 1.00 18.40
N GLN A 287 -13.96 1.42 19.65
CA GLN A 287 -12.94 1.15 20.66
C GLN A 287 -12.88 -0.34 21.02
N SER A 288 -11.67 -0.92 21.09
CA SER A 288 -11.46 -2.34 21.43
C SER A 288 -10.09 -2.57 22.08
N THR A 289 -9.89 -3.77 22.63
CA THR A 289 -8.57 -4.27 23.07
C THR A 289 -7.90 -5.09 21.97
N LEU A 290 -6.57 -5.25 22.02
CA LEU A 290 -5.85 -6.05 21.03
C LEU A 290 -6.24 -7.51 21.16
N SER A 291 -6.36 -8.00 22.40
CA SER A 291 -6.67 -9.40 22.68
C SER A 291 -8.05 -9.82 22.18
N ALA A 292 -9.05 -8.95 22.33
CA ALA A 292 -10.36 -9.19 21.76
C ALA A 292 -10.32 -9.30 20.23
N LEU A 293 -9.57 -8.43 19.54
CA LEU A 293 -9.44 -8.44 18.09
C LEU A 293 -8.65 -9.64 17.57
N VAL A 294 -7.52 -9.98 18.21
CA VAL A 294 -6.74 -11.17 17.84
C VAL A 294 -7.59 -12.43 18.02
N GLY A 295 -8.43 -12.50 19.06
CA GLY A 295 -9.35 -13.62 19.25
C GLY A 295 -10.41 -13.75 18.16
N THR A 296 -10.70 -12.70 17.39
CA THR A 296 -11.61 -12.78 16.23
C THR A 296 -10.94 -13.34 14.96
N ILE A 297 -9.61 -13.36 14.90
CA ILE A 297 -8.87 -13.93 13.77
C ILE A 297 -8.98 -15.46 13.81
N VAL A 298 -9.36 -16.05 12.68
CA VAL A 298 -9.48 -17.50 12.52
C VAL A 298 -8.51 -17.96 11.42
N PRO A 299 -7.57 -18.87 11.71
CA PRO A 299 -6.69 -19.45 10.70
C PRO A 299 -7.51 -20.09 9.56
N GLY A 300 -7.14 -19.79 8.31
CA GLY A 300 -7.79 -20.38 7.13
C GLY A 300 -9.15 -19.81 6.76
N GLN A 301 -9.66 -18.77 7.46
CA GLN A 301 -10.90 -18.08 7.07
C GLN A 301 -10.60 -16.67 6.54
N LEU A 302 -10.85 -16.47 5.25
CA LEU A 302 -10.66 -15.21 4.52
C LEU A 302 -11.93 -14.36 4.49
N ARG A 303 -12.61 -14.15 5.62
CA ARG A 303 -13.76 -13.24 5.64
C ARG A 303 -13.32 -11.87 6.12
N LYS A 304 -13.27 -10.91 5.20
CA LYS A 304 -13.15 -9.49 5.51
C LYS A 304 -14.20 -9.05 6.53
N VAL A 305 -13.74 -8.25 7.48
CA VAL A 305 -14.60 -7.52 8.42
C VAL A 305 -14.35 -6.05 8.15
N ASP A 306 -15.33 -5.39 7.53
CA ASP A 306 -15.28 -3.99 7.15
C ASP A 306 -15.57 -3.09 8.35
N THR A 307 -14.68 -3.10 9.34
CA THR A 307 -14.78 -2.24 10.53
C THR A 307 -13.41 -1.73 10.94
N VAL A 308 -13.37 -0.48 11.36
CA VAL A 308 -12.16 0.16 11.88
C VAL A 308 -12.21 0.14 13.39
N PHE A 309 -11.17 -0.39 14.01
CA PHE A 309 -11.06 -0.48 15.46
C PHE A 309 -9.99 0.47 15.98
N LEU A 310 -10.26 1.13 17.09
CA LEU A 310 -9.32 1.95 17.83
C LEU A 310 -8.83 1.16 19.05
N VAL A 311 -7.53 0.88 19.10
CA VAL A 311 -6.90 0.14 20.19
C VAL A 311 -5.86 1.03 20.85
N SER A 312 -5.97 1.24 22.16
CA SER A 312 -5.10 2.17 22.90
C SER A 312 -4.25 1.44 23.94
N GLY A 313 -3.18 2.08 24.40
CA GLY A 313 -2.32 1.55 25.46
C GLY A 313 -1.34 0.46 25.00
N LEU A 314 -1.05 0.39 23.70
CA LEU A 314 -0.20 -0.63 23.12
C LEU A 314 1.28 -0.31 23.30
N GLN A 315 2.06 -1.29 23.72
CA GLN A 315 3.52 -1.21 23.75
C GLN A 315 4.11 -1.83 22.49
N ILE A 316 5.07 -1.15 21.87
CA ILE A 316 5.84 -1.73 20.76
C ILE A 316 7.03 -2.52 21.34
N MET A 317 6.96 -3.84 21.19
CA MET A 317 7.94 -4.79 21.73
C MET A 317 9.11 -5.03 20.78
N GLY A 318 8.92 -4.89 19.47
CA GLY A 318 9.97 -5.11 18.49
C GLY A 318 9.64 -4.54 17.13
N LEU A 319 10.69 -4.28 16.33
CA LEU A 319 10.60 -3.88 14.93
C LEU A 319 11.53 -4.78 14.10
N SER A 320 11.02 -5.27 12.97
CA SER A 320 11.79 -5.97 11.94
C SER A 320 11.45 -5.42 10.55
N SER A 321 12.27 -5.76 9.55
CA SER A 321 11.98 -5.37 8.17
C SER A 321 10.78 -6.17 7.65
N ALA A 322 9.84 -5.49 6.99
CA ALA A 322 8.72 -6.14 6.31
C ALA A 322 8.95 -6.33 4.81
N HIS A 323 9.96 -5.67 4.21
CA HIS A 323 10.24 -5.72 2.78
C HIS A 323 11.72 -6.04 2.49
N PRO A 324 12.04 -7.20 1.89
CA PRO A 324 13.42 -7.62 1.68
C PRO A 324 14.20 -6.72 0.70
N ASP A 325 13.53 -6.04 -0.23
CA ASP A 325 14.17 -5.19 -1.26
C ASP A 325 14.11 -3.66 -0.96
N ALA A 326 13.94 -3.28 0.31
CA ALA A 326 13.82 -1.86 0.73
C ALA A 326 15.06 -0.97 0.45
N ALA A 327 16.13 -1.52 -0.13
CA ALA A 327 17.33 -0.77 -0.50
C ALA A 327 17.15 0.12 -1.76
N GLU A 328 16.22 -0.23 -2.65
CA GLU A 328 15.98 0.48 -3.91
C GLU A 328 14.85 1.51 -3.82
N GLU A 329 13.88 1.27 -2.94
CA GLU A 329 12.74 2.15 -2.71
C GLU A 329 13.08 3.08 -1.54
N LYS A 330 13.04 4.40 -1.73
CA LYS A 330 13.34 5.41 -0.68
C LYS A 330 12.26 5.48 0.42
N ARG A 331 11.76 4.32 0.87
CA ARG A 331 10.61 4.12 1.74
C ARG A 331 10.89 2.96 2.70
N VAL A 332 10.24 2.96 3.86
CA VAL A 332 10.32 1.85 4.82
C VAL A 332 8.99 1.13 4.93
N ALA A 333 9.06 -0.18 5.12
CA ALA A 333 7.94 -1.00 5.56
C ALA A 333 8.46 -1.84 6.74
N LEU A 334 7.90 -1.60 7.92
CA LEU A 334 8.35 -2.20 9.17
C LEU A 334 7.29 -3.16 9.69
N ARG A 335 7.70 -4.32 10.21
CA ARG A 335 6.81 -5.20 10.96
C ARG A 335 7.04 -4.92 12.44
N ALA A 336 5.99 -4.44 13.10
CA ALA A 336 6.01 -4.05 14.51
C ALA A 336 5.22 -5.05 15.36
N VAL A 337 5.83 -5.51 16.45
CA VAL A 337 5.14 -6.35 17.45
C VAL A 337 4.51 -5.44 18.48
N PHE A 338 3.18 -5.36 18.48
CA PHE A 338 2.39 -4.65 19.47
C PHE A 338 1.96 -5.62 20.57
N ALA A 339 2.00 -5.17 21.82
CA ALA A 339 1.53 -5.94 22.96
C ALA A 339 0.65 -5.12 23.88
N ASP A 340 -0.40 -5.76 24.39
CA ASP A 340 -1.14 -5.34 25.57
C ASP A 340 -0.84 -6.30 26.73
N SER A 341 -1.74 -6.36 27.72
CA SER A 341 -1.55 -7.26 28.86
C SER A 341 -1.84 -8.72 28.55
N ASP A 342 -2.73 -9.03 27.59
CA ASP A 342 -3.22 -10.39 27.38
C ASP A 342 -2.67 -11.04 26.12
N CYS A 343 -2.17 -10.24 25.16
CA CYS A 343 -1.67 -10.77 23.89
C CYS A 343 -0.61 -9.87 23.25
N GLN A 344 0.02 -10.44 22.22
CA GLN A 344 0.87 -9.73 21.28
C GLN A 344 0.46 -10.03 19.84
N CYS A 345 0.60 -9.04 18.95
CA CYS A 345 0.28 -9.18 17.53
C CYS A 345 1.29 -8.41 16.69
N SER A 346 1.72 -9.00 15.58
CA SER A 346 2.54 -8.30 14.59
C SER A 346 1.67 -7.56 13.59
N MET A 347 1.93 -6.26 13.39
CA MET A 347 1.27 -5.45 12.36
C MET A 347 2.31 -4.82 11.44
N VAL A 348 1.93 -4.55 10.19
CA VAL A 348 2.80 -3.84 9.23
C VAL A 348 2.56 -2.34 9.34
N LEU A 349 3.65 -1.57 9.37
CA LEU A 349 3.68 -0.11 9.34
C LEU A 349 4.37 0.35 8.06
N TYR A 350 3.63 1.06 7.23
CA TYR A 350 4.14 1.66 5.98
C TYR A 350 4.81 3.01 6.24
N HIS A 351 5.68 3.43 5.31
CA HIS A 351 6.52 4.62 5.40
C HIS A 351 5.79 5.85 5.95
N ASP A 352 4.68 6.23 5.33
CA ASP A 352 3.92 7.43 5.69
C ASP A 352 3.38 7.35 7.13
N HIS A 353 2.99 6.15 7.59
CA HIS A 353 2.54 5.94 8.97
C HIS A 353 3.69 6.04 9.96
N VAL A 354 4.86 5.51 9.60
CA VAL A 354 6.08 5.61 10.43
C VAL A 354 6.53 7.07 10.51
N GLU A 355 6.54 7.79 9.39
CA GLU A 355 6.93 9.19 9.34
C GLU A 355 6.03 10.07 10.20
N LEU A 356 4.71 9.94 10.07
CA LEU A 356 3.74 10.70 10.88
C LEU A 356 3.91 10.40 12.37
N ALA A 357 4.03 9.13 12.76
CA ALA A 357 4.21 8.74 14.16
C ALA A 357 5.52 9.29 14.75
N LEU A 358 6.60 9.32 13.97
CA LEU A 358 7.87 9.92 14.38
C LEU A 358 7.76 11.43 14.53
N GLN A 359 7.08 12.11 13.61
CA GLN A 359 6.87 13.56 13.67
C GLN A 359 6.13 13.97 14.94
N GLU A 360 5.10 13.22 15.35
CA GLU A 360 4.39 13.46 16.62
C GLU A 360 5.30 13.29 17.85
N GLN A 361 6.34 12.45 17.74
CA GLN A 361 7.39 12.30 18.75
C GLN A 361 8.55 13.30 18.59
N GLY A 362 8.54 14.16 17.57
CA GLY A 362 9.60 15.15 17.32
C GLY A 362 10.83 14.57 16.62
N TYR A 363 10.68 13.42 15.96
CA TYR A 363 11.70 12.78 15.14
C TYR A 363 11.31 12.86 13.65
N SER A 364 12.29 12.71 12.76
CA SER A 364 12.07 12.68 11.32
C SER A 364 12.82 11.52 10.69
N LEU A 365 12.25 10.91 9.65
CA LEU A 365 12.98 9.93 8.86
C LEU A 365 14.08 10.62 8.03
N PRO A 366 15.25 9.98 7.85
CA PRO A 366 16.28 10.50 6.98
C PRO A 366 15.80 10.52 5.53
N ASN A 367 16.25 11.51 4.74
CA ASN A 367 15.98 11.59 3.30
C ASN A 367 17.32 11.62 2.52
N PRO A 368 17.64 10.60 1.70
CA PRO A 368 16.83 9.43 1.37
C PRO A 368 16.70 8.42 2.52
N CYS A 369 15.52 7.84 2.67
CA CYS A 369 15.26 6.82 3.69
C CYS A 369 15.70 5.44 3.17
N LYS A 370 16.50 4.72 3.96
CA LYS A 370 16.92 3.33 3.67
C LYS A 370 16.66 2.47 4.89
N ASP A 371 16.07 1.30 4.71
CA ASP A 371 15.84 0.34 5.79
C ASP A 371 17.17 -0.33 6.22
N THR A 372 17.82 0.22 7.25
CA THR A 372 19.02 -0.36 7.86
C THR A 372 18.75 -0.83 9.30
N ALA A 373 19.62 -1.67 9.84
CA ALA A 373 19.49 -2.14 11.24
C ALA A 373 19.57 -0.98 12.23
N GLU A 374 20.38 0.03 11.94
CA GLU A 374 20.56 1.25 12.72
C GLU A 374 19.28 2.07 12.72
N LEU A 375 18.70 2.35 11.53
CA LEU A 375 17.43 3.07 11.43
C LEU A 375 16.32 2.33 12.19
N ARG A 376 16.20 1.01 12.03
CA ARG A 376 15.20 0.22 12.77
C ARG A 376 15.40 0.32 14.28
N SER A 377 16.64 0.37 14.75
CA SER A 377 16.94 0.56 16.17
C SER A 377 16.53 1.95 16.66
N GLU A 378 16.81 3.00 15.89
CA GLU A 378 16.41 4.38 16.19
C GLU A 378 14.89 4.53 16.24
N VAL A 379 14.19 4.07 15.19
CA VAL A 379 12.72 4.09 15.12
C VAL A 379 12.11 3.28 16.26
N ARG A 380 12.66 2.10 16.57
CA ARG A 380 12.19 1.28 17.70
C ARG A 380 12.34 2.01 19.03
N ASN A 381 13.45 2.70 19.25
CA ASN A 381 13.69 3.43 20.49
C ASN A 381 12.75 4.63 20.62
N ALA A 382 12.55 5.38 19.53
CA ALA A 382 11.55 6.45 19.48
C ALA A 382 10.14 5.89 19.76
N PHE A 383 9.79 4.76 19.16
CA PHE A 383 8.49 4.12 19.37
C PHE A 383 8.31 3.57 20.78
N ARG A 384 9.36 3.07 21.42
CA ARG A 384 9.29 2.63 22.83
C ARG A 384 9.13 3.78 23.83
N SER A 385 9.31 5.03 23.40
CA SER A 385 9.17 6.20 24.27
C SER A 385 7.72 6.61 24.60
N ALA A 386 6.75 5.84 24.12
CA ALA A 386 5.33 6.05 24.41
C ALA A 386 4.56 4.72 24.40
N LEU A 387 3.38 4.73 25.02
CA LEU A 387 2.30 3.83 24.61
C LEU A 387 1.57 4.41 23.41
N TRP A 388 0.96 3.54 22.62
CA TRP A 388 0.36 3.90 21.34
C TRP A 388 -1.14 3.62 21.27
N THR A 389 -1.81 4.46 20.50
CA THR A 389 -3.15 4.23 19.98
C THR A 389 -3.05 3.94 18.49
N CYS A 390 -3.66 2.84 18.08
CA CYS A 390 -3.69 2.38 16.69
C CYS A 390 -5.12 2.34 16.19
N LYS A 391 -5.34 2.80 14.95
CA LYS A 391 -6.52 2.40 14.17
C LYS A 391 -6.15 1.21 13.31
N VAL A 392 -6.89 0.11 13.48
CA VAL A 392 -6.61 -1.17 12.84
C VAL A 392 -7.81 -1.65 12.04
N THR A 393 -7.51 -2.36 10.96
CA THR A 393 -8.50 -3.06 10.13
C THR A 393 -8.09 -4.51 9.97
N PHE A 394 -9.07 -5.38 9.71
CA PHE A 394 -8.78 -6.74 9.26
C PHE A 394 -8.39 -6.73 7.79
N ARG A 395 -7.25 -7.33 7.47
CA ARG A 395 -6.72 -7.49 6.12
C ARG A 395 -6.64 -8.97 5.77
N GLU A 396 -7.03 -9.30 4.56
CA GLU A 396 -6.80 -10.62 3.98
C GLU A 396 -5.36 -10.71 3.46
N ASN A 397 -4.65 -11.75 3.89
CA ASN A 397 -3.35 -12.12 3.35
C ASN A 397 -3.55 -13.26 2.35
N ASP A 398 -3.73 -12.91 1.08
CA ASP A 398 -4.01 -13.87 -0.01
C ASP A 398 -2.92 -14.94 -0.16
N TYR A 399 -1.68 -14.61 0.21
CA TYR A 399 -0.55 -15.53 0.13
C TYR A 399 -0.59 -16.58 1.25
N GLN A 400 -0.87 -16.15 2.48
CA GLN A 400 -0.90 -17.03 3.65
C GLN A 400 -2.28 -17.64 3.89
N GLN A 401 -3.30 -17.19 3.17
CA GLN A 401 -4.70 -17.58 3.33
C GLN A 401 -5.23 -17.35 4.77
N ILE A 402 -4.81 -16.25 5.39
CA ILE A 402 -5.25 -15.86 6.75
C ILE A 402 -5.75 -14.42 6.79
N LEU A 403 -6.58 -14.13 7.79
CA LEU A 403 -6.93 -12.77 8.18
C LEU A 403 -5.88 -12.25 9.17
N GLU A 404 -5.36 -11.05 8.95
CA GLU A 404 -4.39 -10.39 9.84
C GLU A 404 -4.83 -8.97 10.22
N LEU A 405 -4.24 -8.41 11.28
CA LEU A 405 -4.45 -7.00 11.63
C LEU A 405 -3.48 -6.10 10.85
N GLU A 406 -4.03 -5.07 10.24
CA GLU A 406 -3.27 -4.03 9.57
C GLU A 406 -3.43 -2.70 10.29
N CYS A 407 -2.31 -2.08 10.64
CA CYS A 407 -2.30 -0.76 11.27
C CYS A 407 -2.44 0.32 10.19
N ARG A 408 -3.50 1.13 10.31
CA ARG A 408 -3.86 2.18 9.36
C ARG A 408 -3.49 3.59 9.85
N HIS A 409 -3.39 3.77 11.15
CA HIS A 409 -2.97 5.02 11.78
C HIS A 409 -2.41 4.74 13.17
N LEU A 410 -1.38 5.48 13.56
CA LEU A 410 -0.62 5.29 14.78
C LEU A 410 -0.33 6.65 15.41
N THR A 411 -0.76 6.84 16.65
CA THR A 411 -0.58 8.08 17.42
C THR A 411 -0.13 7.77 18.85
N PRO A 412 0.72 8.60 19.47
CA PRO A 412 1.13 8.37 20.84
C PRO A 412 -0.03 8.63 21.79
N PHE A 413 -0.27 7.65 22.66
CA PHE A 413 -1.30 7.69 23.69
C PHE A 413 -0.76 8.28 25.00
N LEU A 414 0.39 7.77 25.44
CA LEU A 414 1.03 8.14 26.71
C LEU A 414 2.53 8.26 26.46
N PRO A 415 3.05 9.46 26.13
CA PRO A 415 4.48 9.69 25.98
C PRO A 415 5.16 9.68 27.35
N PHE A 416 6.28 8.98 27.46
CA PHE A 416 7.07 8.91 28.70
C PHE A 416 8.07 10.07 28.81
N ASN A 417 8.50 10.62 27.68
CA ASN A 417 9.57 11.61 27.60
C ASN A 417 9.09 13.08 27.51
N LYS A 418 7.78 13.33 27.63
CA LYS A 418 7.17 14.67 27.48
C LYS A 418 6.04 14.86 28.48
N ASP A 419 5.55 16.09 28.58
CA ASP A 419 4.36 16.42 29.35
C ASP A 419 3.17 15.57 28.85
N CYS A 420 2.52 14.89 29.78
CA CYS A 420 1.44 13.96 29.50
C CYS A 420 0.09 14.66 29.65
N PRO A 421 -0.89 14.42 28.75
CA PRO A 421 -2.27 14.85 28.98
C PRO A 421 -2.87 14.15 30.21
N ASP A 422 -3.84 14.79 30.86
CA ASP A 422 -4.60 14.17 31.95
C ASP A 422 -5.37 12.95 31.42
N LEU A 423 -4.95 11.75 31.81
CA LEU A 423 -5.55 10.50 31.37
C LEU A 423 -6.65 10.08 32.35
N THR A 424 -7.89 10.43 32.05
CA THR A 424 -9.04 9.87 32.76
C THR A 424 -9.23 8.39 32.35
N PRO A 425 -9.28 7.43 33.30
CA PRO A 425 -9.23 5.98 33.02
C PRO A 425 -10.49 5.36 32.39
N HIS A 426 -11.35 6.12 31.72
CA HIS A 426 -12.61 5.61 31.15
C HIS A 426 -12.45 4.61 29.99
N MET A 427 -11.22 4.32 29.54
CA MET A 427 -10.94 3.53 28.34
C MET A 427 -10.69 2.03 28.56
N LEU A 428 -10.62 1.53 29.80
CA LEU A 428 -10.26 0.13 30.08
C LEU A 428 -11.44 -0.81 30.36
N GLU A 429 -12.69 -0.35 30.24
CA GLU A 429 -13.88 -1.20 30.45
C GLU A 429 -14.27 -2.02 29.21
N LEU A 430 -13.30 -2.27 28.33
CA LEU A 430 -13.51 -2.97 27.07
C LEU A 430 -13.32 -4.48 27.28
N PRO A 431 -14.03 -5.32 26.50
CA PRO A 431 -13.85 -6.76 26.54
C PRO A 431 -12.41 -7.19 26.23
N ARG A 432 -11.95 -8.27 26.87
CA ARG A 432 -10.59 -8.84 26.75
C ARG A 432 -10.66 -10.34 26.52
N CYS A 433 -9.64 -10.91 25.87
CA CYS A 433 -9.48 -12.36 25.72
C CYS A 433 -8.16 -12.80 26.34
N SER A 434 -8.18 -13.86 27.15
CA SER A 434 -6.95 -14.45 27.69
C SER A 434 -6.31 -15.38 26.66
N LEU A 435 -5.50 -14.81 25.76
CA LEU A 435 -4.81 -15.57 24.70
C LEU A 435 -3.39 -16.00 25.10
N GLY A 436 -2.79 -15.33 26.08
CA GLY A 436 -1.43 -15.56 26.52
C GLY A 436 -0.38 -14.88 25.62
N GLY A 437 0.85 -14.81 26.12
CA GLY A 437 1.97 -14.22 25.37
C GLY A 437 1.93 -12.70 25.22
N GLY A 438 1.11 -12.01 26.02
CA GLY A 438 1.16 -10.55 26.16
C GLY A 438 2.36 -10.06 26.98
N CYS A 439 2.33 -8.78 27.34
CA CYS A 439 3.30 -8.17 28.25
C CYS A 439 2.54 -7.39 29.35
N PRO A 440 1.97 -8.09 30.34
CA PRO A 440 1.17 -7.48 31.40
C PRO A 440 1.98 -6.50 32.24
N VAL A 441 1.30 -5.48 32.76
CA VAL A 441 1.84 -4.59 33.79
C VAL A 441 1.78 -5.30 35.15
N ALA A 442 2.85 -5.24 35.94
CA ALA A 442 2.93 -5.91 37.23
C ALA A 442 3.51 -5.03 38.33
N ALA A 443 2.93 -5.12 39.53
CA ALA A 443 3.65 -4.79 40.74
C ALA A 443 4.64 -5.93 41.03
N LEU A 444 5.93 -5.60 41.21
CA LEU A 444 6.98 -6.62 41.32
C LEU A 444 6.78 -7.57 42.51
N ARG A 445 6.03 -7.13 43.53
CA ARG A 445 5.67 -7.94 44.70
C ARG A 445 4.74 -9.10 44.36
N ASP A 446 3.92 -8.95 43.32
CA ASP A 446 2.86 -9.90 42.96
C ASP A 446 3.31 -10.93 41.93
N LEU A 447 4.55 -10.82 41.44
CA LEU A 447 5.12 -11.74 40.48
C LEU A 447 5.46 -13.07 41.13
N ARG A 448 4.97 -14.15 40.53
CA ARG A 448 5.40 -15.52 40.81
C ARG A 448 6.25 -16.01 39.65
N VAL A 449 7.22 -16.84 39.97
CA VAL A 449 8.20 -17.32 39.02
C VAL A 449 8.13 -18.83 38.98
N ASP A 450 7.89 -19.39 37.80
CA ASP A 450 8.10 -20.81 37.55
C ASP A 450 9.52 -20.99 37.01
N THR A 451 10.42 -21.48 37.87
CA THR A 451 11.83 -21.66 37.53
C THR A 451 12.08 -22.77 36.52
N ASP A 452 11.18 -23.74 36.42
CA ASP A 452 11.34 -24.88 35.52
C ASP A 452 10.90 -24.52 34.10
N LEU A 453 9.86 -23.69 33.97
CA LEU A 453 9.34 -23.22 32.69
C LEU A 453 9.94 -21.88 32.24
N GLY A 454 10.66 -21.18 33.13
CA GLY A 454 11.22 -19.86 32.84
C GLY A 454 10.12 -18.79 32.65
N SER A 455 8.96 -18.98 33.29
CA SER A 455 7.75 -18.18 33.04
C SER A 455 7.36 -17.34 34.25
N LEU A 456 6.84 -16.13 33.98
CA LEU A 456 6.33 -15.23 35.01
C LEU A 456 4.82 -15.37 35.07
N THR A 457 4.30 -15.60 36.27
CA THR A 457 2.87 -15.64 36.52
C THR A 457 2.49 -14.43 37.36
N ILE A 458 1.53 -13.64 36.87
CA ILE A 458 0.86 -12.59 37.64
C ILE A 458 -0.56 -13.06 37.85
N GLN A 459 -0.87 -13.48 39.07
CA GLN A 459 -2.17 -14.07 39.41
C GLN A 459 -2.48 -15.30 38.55
N GLU A 460 -3.34 -15.18 37.53
CA GLU A 460 -3.71 -16.25 36.60
C GLU A 460 -3.17 -16.02 35.17
N ILE A 461 -2.32 -15.00 34.98
CA ILE A 461 -1.78 -14.63 33.67
C ILE A 461 -0.31 -15.06 33.59
N ASP A 462 -0.02 -16.01 32.72
CA ASP A 462 1.34 -16.40 32.39
C ASP A 462 1.90 -15.53 31.24
N ALA A 463 3.09 -15.00 31.46
CA ALA A 463 3.78 -14.16 30.49
C ALA A 463 5.30 -14.40 30.48
N PRO A 464 5.95 -14.32 29.30
CA PRO A 464 7.41 -14.44 29.19
C PRO A 464 8.15 -13.17 29.68
N SER A 465 7.45 -12.04 29.74
CA SER A 465 7.99 -10.76 30.19
C SER A 465 6.87 -9.85 30.67
N VAL A 466 7.20 -8.91 31.56
CA VAL A 466 6.23 -8.01 32.17
C VAL A 466 6.72 -6.57 32.14
N ARG A 467 5.79 -5.61 32.12
CA ARG A 467 6.06 -4.18 32.27
C ARG A 467 6.02 -3.81 33.74
N ALA A 468 7.03 -3.11 34.21
CA ALA A 468 7.05 -2.55 35.56
C ALA A 468 7.47 -1.08 35.53
N LEU A 469 7.11 -0.36 36.59
CA LEU A 469 7.57 1.00 36.85
C LEU A 469 8.48 0.95 38.08
N VAL A 470 9.73 1.36 37.90
CA VAL A 470 10.77 1.29 38.92
C VAL A 470 11.42 2.64 39.13
N MET A 471 11.89 2.91 40.34
CA MET A 471 12.63 4.11 40.71
C MET A 471 14.00 3.70 41.25
N PHE A 472 15.08 4.31 40.76
CA PHE A 472 16.41 4.07 41.30
C PHE A 472 16.52 4.63 42.73
N ASN A 473 17.11 3.85 43.63
CA ASN A 473 17.31 4.21 45.03
C ASN A 473 18.80 4.29 45.39
N GLU A 474 19.10 4.77 46.61
CA GLU A 474 20.48 4.93 47.09
C GLU A 474 21.12 3.63 47.60
N VAL A 475 20.36 2.52 47.64
CA VAL A 475 20.84 1.26 48.20
C VAL A 475 21.89 0.66 47.28
N GLN A 476 23.10 0.47 47.82
CA GLN A 476 24.17 -0.24 47.15
C GLN A 476 24.05 -1.74 47.45
N LEU A 477 24.09 -2.56 46.40
CA LEU A 477 24.12 -4.01 46.56
C LEU A 477 25.57 -4.46 46.81
N PRO A 478 25.80 -5.57 47.54
CA PRO A 478 27.12 -6.20 47.61
C PRO A 478 27.61 -6.51 46.19
N ASP A 479 28.83 -6.08 45.89
CA ASP A 479 29.36 -5.94 44.53
C ASP A 479 30.00 -7.24 44.01
N ASP A 480 29.38 -8.40 44.28
CA ASP A 480 30.03 -9.72 44.02
C ASP A 480 30.06 -10.09 42.51
N GLU A 481 29.30 -9.40 41.67
CA GLU A 481 29.13 -9.68 40.23
C GLU A 481 29.38 -8.48 39.29
N SER A 482 29.67 -7.28 39.81
CA SER A 482 29.52 -6.01 39.08
C SER A 482 30.37 -5.82 37.83
N LEU A 483 31.36 -6.68 37.61
CA LEU A 483 32.18 -6.74 36.41
C LEU A 483 32.60 -8.18 36.09
N GLN A 484 31.72 -9.18 36.30
CA GLN A 484 32.04 -10.53 35.84
C GLN A 484 31.87 -10.61 34.31
N GLN A 485 33.00 -10.72 33.61
CA GLN A 485 33.03 -11.03 32.18
C GLN A 485 32.60 -12.49 32.02
N ASP A 486 31.45 -12.72 31.40
CA ASP A 486 30.96 -14.08 31.13
C ASP A 486 31.97 -14.82 30.23
N PRO A 487 32.60 -15.93 30.69
CA PRO A 487 33.65 -16.61 29.93
C PRO A 487 33.14 -17.26 28.65
N GLN A 488 31.82 -17.37 28.45
CA GLN A 488 31.20 -17.87 27.21
C GLN A 488 30.74 -16.75 26.27
N SER A 489 30.78 -15.48 26.68
CA SER A 489 30.33 -14.34 25.88
C SER A 489 31.43 -13.29 25.74
N ALA A 490 31.96 -13.12 24.53
CA ALA A 490 33.08 -12.23 24.22
C ALA A 490 32.83 -10.72 24.50
N SER A 491 31.65 -10.33 25.02
CA SER A 491 31.27 -8.90 25.16
C SER A 491 30.25 -8.53 26.25
N ALA A 492 29.76 -9.46 27.09
CA ALA A 492 28.66 -9.14 28.02
C ALA A 492 29.15 -8.85 29.46
N MET A 493 29.33 -7.56 29.78
CA MET A 493 29.37 -7.11 31.18
C MET A 493 27.97 -7.17 31.78
N ARG A 494 27.85 -7.61 33.03
CA ARG A 494 26.58 -7.67 33.78
C ARG A 494 26.65 -6.70 34.97
N VAL A 495 25.63 -5.87 35.15
CA VAL A 495 25.55 -4.95 36.30
C VAL A 495 24.18 -5.08 36.97
N LYS A 496 24.19 -5.01 38.31
CA LYS A 496 22.99 -5.07 39.16
C LYS A 496 22.79 -3.75 39.90
N ARG A 497 21.53 -3.35 40.09
CA ARG A 497 21.14 -2.22 40.94
C ARG A 497 19.87 -2.55 41.73
N SER A 498 19.80 -1.98 42.92
CA SER A 498 18.57 -1.95 43.72
C SER A 498 17.65 -0.85 43.20
N VAL A 499 16.35 -1.16 43.14
CA VAL A 499 15.29 -0.24 42.73
C VAL A 499 14.05 -0.41 43.61
N ASP A 500 13.29 0.66 43.75
CA ASP A 500 11.98 0.65 44.38
C ASP A 500 10.90 0.42 43.30
N CYS A 501 9.95 -0.48 43.55
CA CYS A 501 8.81 -0.67 42.65
C CYS A 501 7.74 0.40 42.92
N CYS A 502 7.44 1.22 41.91
CA CYS A 502 6.49 2.33 42.03
C CYS A 502 5.02 1.88 42.08
N LEU A 503 4.73 0.63 41.70
CA LEU A 503 3.37 0.07 41.60
C LEU A 503 3.00 -0.80 42.81
N SER A 504 3.98 -1.16 43.63
CA SER A 504 3.74 -1.94 44.85
C SER A 504 3.31 -1.01 45.98
N VAL A 505 2.27 -1.40 46.71
CA VAL A 505 1.89 -0.72 47.96
C VAL A 505 3.09 -0.79 48.93
N PRO A 506 3.47 0.32 49.59
CA PRO A 506 4.48 0.29 50.64
C PRO A 506 4.14 -0.74 51.70
N ASP A 507 5.16 -1.31 52.33
CA ASP A 507 4.96 -2.22 53.44
C ASP A 507 4.22 -1.50 54.60
N ALA A 508 3.15 -2.12 55.11
CA ALA A 508 2.26 -1.49 56.08
C ALA A 508 2.93 -1.24 57.45
N GLU A 509 3.96 -2.03 57.79
CA GLU A 509 4.65 -1.94 59.08
C GLU A 509 5.85 -1.00 59.01
N THR A 510 6.59 -1.01 57.90
CA THR A 510 7.83 -0.23 57.73
C THR A 510 7.66 1.04 56.93
N LEU A 511 6.52 1.20 56.22
CA LEU A 511 6.26 2.27 55.24
C LEU A 511 7.30 2.36 54.11
N LEU A 512 8.16 1.35 53.98
CA LEU A 512 9.20 1.31 52.96
C LEU A 512 8.62 0.83 51.62
N PRO A 513 9.10 1.39 50.50
CA PRO A 513 8.74 0.88 49.18
C PRO A 513 9.23 -0.56 49.00
N PHE A 514 8.51 -1.32 48.17
CA PHE A 514 8.95 -2.67 47.83
C PHE A 514 10.23 -2.60 47.00
N ARG A 515 11.33 -3.12 47.54
CA ARG A 515 12.64 -3.13 46.90
C ARG A 515 12.85 -4.40 46.09
N SER A 516 13.46 -4.24 44.94
CA SER A 516 13.83 -5.34 44.05
C SER A 516 15.17 -5.08 43.37
N LYS A 517 15.74 -6.11 42.74
CA LYS A 517 17.01 -6.02 42.04
C LYS A 517 16.77 -6.12 40.54
N ILE A 518 17.31 -5.18 39.79
CA ILE A 518 17.35 -5.28 38.33
C ILE A 518 18.78 -5.55 37.86
N ARG A 519 18.89 -6.37 36.82
CA ARG A 519 20.15 -6.66 36.14
C ARG A 519 20.04 -6.34 34.66
N ALA A 520 21.10 -5.79 34.09
CA ALA A 520 21.25 -5.66 32.64
C ALA A 520 22.53 -6.36 32.19
N ALA A 521 22.46 -7.01 31.03
CA ALA A 521 23.58 -7.64 30.36
C ALA A 521 23.57 -7.22 28.89
N GLY A 522 24.75 -6.98 28.31
CA GLY A 522 24.88 -6.72 26.87
C GLY A 522 25.80 -5.56 26.52
N PRO A 523 25.52 -4.79 25.45
CA PRO A 523 26.43 -3.77 24.95
C PRO A 523 26.67 -2.66 25.99
N ALA A 524 27.80 -1.96 25.87
CA ALA A 524 28.21 -0.91 26.79
C ALA A 524 27.12 0.14 27.05
N SER A 525 26.19 0.39 26.12
CA SER A 525 25.05 1.28 26.30
C SER A 525 24.09 0.83 27.41
N ALA A 526 23.74 -0.46 27.47
CA ALA A 526 22.83 -1.00 28.48
C ALA A 526 23.46 -0.97 29.88
N VAL A 527 24.76 -1.28 29.95
CA VAL A 527 25.56 -1.24 31.18
C VAL A 527 25.75 0.20 31.66
N ASN A 528 26.07 1.13 30.75
CA ASN A 528 26.23 2.54 31.06
C ASN A 528 24.94 3.18 31.58
N TRP A 529 23.77 2.76 31.11
CA TRP A 529 22.50 3.25 31.64
C TRP A 529 22.35 2.93 33.13
N ILE A 530 22.44 1.66 33.53
CA ILE A 530 22.31 1.24 34.94
C ILE A 530 23.36 1.91 35.83
N LEU A 531 24.58 2.09 35.34
CA LEU A 531 25.66 2.71 36.11
C LEU A 531 25.49 4.22 36.30
N ARG A 532 24.87 4.91 35.33
CA ARG A 532 24.69 6.37 35.33
C ARG A 532 23.34 6.83 35.87
N ALA A 533 22.40 5.90 36.07
CA ALA A 533 21.10 6.19 36.62
C ALA A 533 21.22 6.80 38.02
N ARG A 534 20.43 7.85 38.27
CA ARG A 534 20.47 8.62 39.52
C ARG A 534 19.33 8.21 40.44
N PRO A 535 19.54 8.26 41.77
CA PRO A 535 18.44 8.09 42.71
C PRO A 535 17.27 9.04 42.41
N GLY A 536 16.05 8.52 42.46
CA GLY A 536 14.81 9.24 42.11
C GLY A 536 14.42 9.17 40.63
N GLU A 537 15.30 8.76 39.72
CA GLU A 537 14.93 8.57 38.32
C GLU A 537 13.95 7.40 38.18
N VAL A 538 12.81 7.67 37.55
CA VAL A 538 11.74 6.70 37.31
C VAL A 538 11.84 6.16 35.89
N HIS A 539 11.80 4.85 35.76
CA HIS A 539 11.84 4.17 34.47
C HIS A 539 10.69 3.20 34.34
N GLN A 540 10.12 3.16 33.14
CA GLN A 540 9.36 2.02 32.69
C GLN A 540 10.34 1.00 32.15
N VAL A 541 10.25 -0.23 32.67
CA VAL A 541 11.10 -1.34 32.28
C VAL A 541 10.25 -2.49 31.76
N VAL A 542 10.79 -3.22 30.79
CA VAL A 542 10.31 -4.58 30.50
C VAL A 542 11.33 -5.55 31.04
N ILE A 543 10.85 -6.47 31.86
CA ILE A 543 11.67 -7.43 32.56
C ILE A 543 11.25 -8.85 32.23
N MET A 544 12.20 -9.76 32.38
CA MET A 544 11.97 -11.20 32.41
C MET A 544 12.64 -11.80 33.64
N GLN A 545 12.36 -13.07 33.90
CA GLN A 545 12.96 -13.82 35.00
C GLN A 545 14.50 -13.77 34.98
N ALA A 546 15.11 -13.66 36.16
CA ALA A 546 16.52 -13.93 36.40
C ALA A 546 16.69 -15.23 37.21
N ASP A 547 17.94 -15.67 37.37
CA ASP A 547 18.27 -16.93 38.06
C ASP A 547 18.01 -16.88 39.57
N ALA A 548 17.92 -15.67 40.15
CA ALA A 548 17.75 -15.44 41.59
C ALA A 548 16.38 -14.83 41.91
N GLU A 549 15.88 -15.15 43.11
CA GLU A 549 14.60 -14.64 43.62
C GLU A 549 14.63 -13.12 43.79
N ASN A 550 13.56 -12.42 43.39
CA ASN A 550 13.45 -10.96 43.38
C ASN A 550 14.53 -10.22 42.56
N GLU A 551 15.19 -10.92 41.63
CA GLU A 551 16.10 -10.36 40.64
C GLU A 551 15.46 -10.44 39.25
N TRP A 552 15.60 -9.39 38.44
CA TRP A 552 14.94 -9.29 37.14
C TRP A 552 15.90 -8.87 36.04
N SER A 553 15.86 -9.57 34.90
CA SER A 553 16.63 -9.21 33.72
C SER A 553 15.89 -8.14 32.93
N VAL A 554 16.49 -6.97 32.75
CA VAL A 554 15.91 -5.87 31.96
C VAL A 554 16.12 -6.13 30.47
N LEU A 555 15.03 -6.32 29.74
CA LEU A 555 15.04 -6.47 28.28
C LEU A 555 15.19 -5.14 27.56
N TRP A 556 14.50 -4.11 28.07
CA TRP A 556 14.64 -2.72 27.66
C TRP A 556 14.03 -1.78 28.69
N HIS A 557 14.35 -0.50 28.57
CA HIS A 557 13.89 0.54 29.48
C HIS A 557 13.61 1.85 28.72
N VAL A 558 12.84 2.73 29.36
CA VAL A 558 12.65 4.12 28.97
C VAL A 558 12.50 4.95 30.24
N GLU A 559 13.12 6.13 30.26
CA GLU A 559 12.93 7.11 31.33
C GLU A 559 11.52 7.70 31.27
N VAL A 560 10.89 7.82 32.43
CA VAL A 560 9.62 8.53 32.60
C VAL A 560 9.92 9.90 33.17
N HIS A 561 9.69 10.92 32.35
CA HIS A 561 9.88 12.32 32.72
C HIS A 561 9.08 12.63 34.00
N GLU A 562 9.67 13.40 34.92
CA GLU A 562 9.11 13.68 36.26
C GLU A 562 7.62 14.06 36.22
N LYS A 563 7.26 14.95 35.29
CA LYS A 563 5.88 15.42 35.09
C LYS A 563 4.90 14.33 34.59
N ALA A 564 5.39 13.27 33.97
CA ALA A 564 4.59 12.15 33.47
C ALA A 564 4.44 11.02 34.51
N VAL A 565 5.30 10.98 35.56
CA VAL A 565 5.34 9.88 36.54
C VAL A 565 3.97 9.62 37.18
N LEU A 566 3.26 10.66 37.60
CA LEU A 566 1.94 10.51 38.23
C LEU A 566 0.91 9.90 37.27
N ALA A 567 0.85 10.39 36.03
CA ALA A 567 -0.07 9.89 35.01
C ALA A 567 0.23 8.44 34.62
N VAL A 568 1.52 8.11 34.45
CA VAL A 568 1.96 6.73 34.14
C VAL A 568 1.64 5.78 35.29
N ASN A 569 1.91 6.19 36.53
CA ASN A 569 1.61 5.38 37.71
C ASN A 569 0.09 5.15 37.84
N ALA A 570 -0.72 6.20 37.71
CA ALA A 570 -2.18 6.09 37.78
C ALA A 570 -2.72 5.14 36.68
N TYR A 571 -2.22 5.28 35.45
CA TYR A 571 -2.61 4.40 34.35
C TYR A 571 -2.21 2.93 34.58
N TYR A 572 -0.99 2.68 35.06
CA TYR A 572 -0.50 1.31 35.33
C TYR A 572 -1.20 0.67 36.53
N SER A 573 -1.44 1.43 37.59
CA SER A 573 -2.24 0.98 38.74
C SER A 573 -3.66 0.62 38.31
N HIS A 574 -4.25 1.41 37.38
CA HIS A 574 -5.55 1.08 36.81
C HIS A 574 -5.53 -0.21 35.99
N ILE A 575 -4.50 -0.43 35.15
CA ILE A 575 -4.33 -1.70 34.41
C ILE A 575 -4.29 -2.89 35.38
N ILE A 576 -3.45 -2.82 36.42
CA ILE A 576 -3.31 -3.89 37.42
C ILE A 576 -4.68 -4.20 38.05
N SER A 577 -5.43 -3.17 38.46
CA SER A 577 -6.76 -3.33 39.06
C SER A 577 -7.82 -3.96 38.15
N LYS A 578 -7.60 -3.96 36.82
CA LYS A 578 -8.52 -4.52 35.83
C LYS A 578 -8.08 -5.90 35.34
N GLN A 579 -6.78 -6.18 35.32
CA GLN A 579 -6.25 -7.52 35.07
C GLN A 579 -6.81 -8.54 36.08
N THR A 580 -7.08 -8.11 37.31
CA THR A 580 -7.62 -8.93 38.41
C THR A 580 -9.12 -9.23 38.30
N ALA A 581 -9.87 -8.51 37.45
CA ALA A 581 -11.33 -8.40 37.58
C ALA A 581 -12.15 -8.96 36.41
N ALA A 582 -11.54 -9.35 35.29
CA ALA A 582 -12.28 -9.56 34.04
C ALA A 582 -12.59 -11.04 33.75
N ALA A 583 -13.88 -11.36 33.59
CA ALA A 583 -14.31 -12.54 32.84
C ALA A 583 -13.90 -12.35 31.37
N ALA A 584 -12.93 -13.13 30.90
CA ALA A 584 -12.46 -13.05 29.52
C ALA A 584 -13.56 -13.53 28.55
N LEU A 585 -13.64 -12.87 27.38
CA LEU A 585 -14.39 -13.39 26.25
C LEU A 585 -13.80 -14.74 25.82
N SER A 586 -14.63 -15.78 25.86
CA SER A 586 -14.31 -17.08 25.30
C SER A 586 -14.98 -17.24 23.93
N TYR A 587 -14.17 -17.46 22.91
CA TYR A 587 -14.65 -17.77 21.57
C TYR A 587 -14.54 -19.27 21.32
N ALA A 588 -15.63 -19.88 20.86
CA ALA A 588 -15.57 -21.28 20.44
C ALA A 588 -14.81 -21.40 19.11
N SER A 589 -14.05 -22.49 18.96
CA SER A 589 -13.16 -22.70 17.81
C SER A 589 -13.91 -22.76 16.48
N GLU A 590 -15.17 -23.20 16.49
CA GLU A 590 -16.06 -23.33 15.33
C GLU A 590 -16.76 -22.02 14.93
N TRP A 591 -16.66 -20.94 15.73
CA TRP A 591 -17.33 -19.68 15.40
C TRP A 591 -16.64 -18.95 14.24
N THR A 592 -17.44 -18.46 13.30
CA THR A 592 -16.96 -17.62 12.19
C THR A 592 -16.47 -16.25 12.69
N PRO A 593 -15.54 -15.57 11.97
CA PRO A 593 -15.09 -14.23 12.30
C PRO A 593 -16.25 -13.26 12.53
N GLY A 594 -17.26 -13.29 11.65
CA GLY A 594 -18.46 -12.45 11.81
C GLY A 594 -19.26 -12.73 13.08
N LYS A 595 -19.36 -13.99 13.53
CA LYS A 595 -20.00 -14.32 14.80
C LYS A 595 -19.18 -13.80 15.99
N ARG A 596 -17.85 -13.95 15.96
CA ARG A 596 -16.94 -13.44 17.01
C ARG A 596 -16.99 -11.91 17.11
N VAL A 597 -17.02 -11.21 15.97
CA VAL A 597 -17.15 -9.75 15.91
C VAL A 597 -18.50 -9.27 16.45
N ARG A 598 -19.61 -9.97 16.15
CA ARG A 598 -20.91 -9.65 16.75
C ARG A 598 -20.93 -9.86 18.26
N THR A 599 -20.36 -10.97 18.74
CA THR A 599 -20.23 -11.20 20.18
C THR A 599 -19.38 -10.10 20.83
N LEU A 600 -18.26 -9.73 20.21
CA LEU A 600 -17.42 -8.62 20.67
C LEU A 600 -18.24 -7.34 20.79
N ARG A 601 -18.96 -6.92 19.74
CA ARG A 601 -19.88 -5.77 19.78
C ARG A 601 -20.89 -5.87 20.90
N ASP A 602 -21.52 -7.03 21.06
CA ASP A 602 -22.62 -7.21 22.00
C ASP A 602 -22.14 -7.17 23.47
N SER A 603 -20.86 -7.49 23.69
CA SER A 603 -20.15 -7.39 24.98
C SER A 603 -19.54 -6.02 25.25
N MET A 604 -19.52 -5.10 24.29
CA MET A 604 -19.03 -3.74 24.51
C MET A 604 -19.96 -2.93 25.43
N PRO A 605 -19.42 -1.97 26.20
CA PRO A 605 -20.21 -0.93 26.85
C PRO A 605 -21.11 -0.18 25.86
N THR A 606 -22.29 0.28 26.32
CA THR A 606 -23.31 0.98 25.51
C THR A 606 -22.76 2.04 24.54
N PRO A 607 -21.89 3.00 24.93
CA PRO A 607 -21.42 4.03 24.01
C PRO A 607 -20.65 3.46 22.80
N PHE A 608 -19.92 2.35 22.98
CA PHE A 608 -19.16 1.72 21.90
C PHE A 608 -20.01 0.73 21.11
N LYS A 609 -20.95 0.04 21.78
CA LYS A 609 -21.87 -0.91 21.16
C LYS A 609 -22.79 -0.26 20.12
N THR A 610 -23.18 0.99 20.33
CA THR A 610 -24.08 1.75 19.44
C THR A 610 -23.35 2.68 18.47
N SER A 611 -22.02 2.61 18.38
CA SER A 611 -21.24 3.44 17.44
C SER A 611 -21.67 3.21 15.99
N SER A 612 -21.75 4.29 15.20
CA SER A 612 -22.03 4.21 13.77
C SER A 612 -20.92 3.54 12.98
N ALA A 613 -19.70 3.40 13.53
CA ALA A 613 -18.62 2.63 12.93
C ALA A 613 -18.95 1.13 12.77
N TRP A 614 -19.96 0.62 13.48
CA TRP A 614 -20.50 -0.73 13.25
C TRP A 614 -21.45 -0.81 12.04
N GLN A 615 -21.97 0.32 11.54
CA GLN A 615 -22.98 0.38 10.49
C GLN A 615 -22.42 0.15 9.07
N ASP A 616 -21.09 0.17 8.90
CA ASP A 616 -20.39 -0.33 7.70
C ASP A 616 -20.63 -1.85 7.46
N GLN A 617 -21.46 -2.53 8.27
CA GLN A 617 -21.72 -3.98 8.25
C GLN A 617 -23.09 -4.42 7.69
N CYS A 618 -23.84 -3.56 6.96
CA CYS A 618 -25.08 -3.96 6.29
C CYS A 618 -24.96 -4.02 4.77
#